data_AF-A0A0T1SRT8-F1
#
_entry.id   AF-A0A0T1SRT8-F1
#
_cell.length_a   1.000
_cell.length_b   1.000
_cell.length_c   1.000
_cell.angle_alpha   90.00
_cell.angle_beta   90.00
_cell.angle_gamma   90.00
#
_symmetry.space_group_name_H-M   'P 1'
#
loop_
_entity.id
_entity.type
_entity.pdbx_description
1 polymer ?
#
loop_
_entity_poly.entity_id
_entity_poly.type
_entity_poly.pdbx_seq_one_letter_code
_entity_poly.pdbx_strand_id
1 'polypeptide(L)'
;MTTPEPTPEPSHEPSRESTPEQPSAEFADRVFRSPLGIASGVFLLLLAALFAGDAMVRGEGRSPWIALAGLLLAVPLIVAFTIRPAVYANDHRLRIRNPFRSITLPWATVADIRAGYSSEVFTQEGAKYQLWAVPVSLRQRKKAARKAARASQDDPHGRTSTTADVRDSASRTAPTDQTVADLRELASLHAGNPGARGEVRVRWAFEIIAPAVAGLLLLVILIATR
;
A
#
# COMPACT_ATOMS: atom_id res chain seq x y z
N MET A 1 -22.31 -56.71 -55.71
CA MET A 1 -23.16 -55.68 -55.12
C MET A 1 -23.15 -55.91 -53.62
N THR A 2 -22.18 -55.29 -52.92
CA THR A 2 -22.17 -54.89 -51.51
C THR A 2 -20.77 -54.36 -51.21
N THR A 3 -20.74 -53.08 -50.86
CA THR A 3 -19.60 -52.19 -50.62
C THR A 3 -18.79 -52.63 -49.39
N PRO A 4 -17.44 -52.54 -49.39
CA PRO A 4 -16.65 -52.71 -48.17
C PRO A 4 -16.79 -51.48 -47.26
N GLU A 5 -17.03 -51.76 -45.99
CA GLU A 5 -17.21 -50.82 -44.87
C GLU A 5 -15.98 -49.90 -44.68
N PRO A 6 -16.15 -48.57 -44.47
CA PRO A 6 -15.03 -47.67 -44.29
C PRO A 6 -14.45 -47.79 -42.87
N THR A 7 -13.13 -47.96 -42.81
CA THR A 7 -12.30 -47.85 -41.61
C THR A 7 -12.47 -46.47 -40.95
N PRO A 8 -12.73 -46.36 -39.64
CA PRO A 8 -12.73 -45.06 -38.98
C PRO A 8 -11.29 -44.55 -38.83
N GLU A 9 -11.01 -43.40 -39.41
CA GLU A 9 -9.75 -42.66 -39.23
C GLU A 9 -9.53 -42.32 -37.74
N PRO A 10 -8.28 -42.35 -37.25
CA PRO A 10 -7.97 -41.86 -35.92
C PRO A 10 -8.21 -40.36 -35.90
N SER A 11 -9.18 -39.94 -35.09
CA SER A 11 -9.43 -38.54 -34.76
C SER A 11 -8.14 -37.91 -34.25
N HIS A 12 -7.58 -36.99 -35.04
CA HIS A 12 -6.60 -36.02 -34.60
C HIS A 12 -7.19 -35.26 -33.40
N GLU A 13 -6.80 -35.61 -32.19
CA GLU A 13 -6.90 -34.70 -31.05
C GLU A 13 -5.88 -33.58 -31.29
N PRO A 14 -6.29 -32.33 -31.53
CA PRO A 14 -5.36 -31.23 -31.43
C PRO A 14 -4.94 -31.16 -29.96
N SER A 15 -3.64 -31.40 -29.76
CA SER A 15 -2.83 -31.02 -28.62
C SER A 15 -3.52 -29.97 -27.75
N ARG A 16 -3.79 -30.32 -26.49
CA ARG A 16 -4.20 -29.37 -25.45
C ARG A 16 -3.13 -28.29 -25.37
N GLU A 17 -3.32 -27.22 -26.12
CA GLU A 17 -2.58 -25.97 -25.96
C GLU A 17 -2.73 -25.57 -24.51
N SER A 18 -1.59 -25.49 -23.85
CA SER A 18 -1.41 -24.91 -22.54
C SER A 18 -2.11 -23.55 -22.49
N THR A 19 -3.29 -23.53 -21.86
CA THR A 19 -4.00 -22.30 -21.53
C THR A 19 -3.00 -21.34 -20.88
N PRO A 20 -2.81 -20.12 -21.42
CA PRO A 20 -2.00 -19.12 -20.77
C PRO A 20 -2.58 -18.93 -19.37
N GLU A 21 -1.75 -19.15 -18.36
CA GLU A 21 -2.06 -18.93 -16.94
C GLU A 21 -2.63 -17.51 -16.82
N GLN A 22 -3.95 -17.42 -16.78
CA GLN A 22 -4.65 -16.15 -16.72
C GLN A 22 -4.17 -15.46 -15.44
N PRO A 23 -3.71 -14.20 -15.51
CA PRO A 23 -3.28 -13.48 -14.33
C PRO A 23 -4.50 -13.41 -13.40
N SER A 24 -4.44 -14.17 -12.30
CA SER A 24 -5.49 -14.30 -11.29
C SER A 24 -6.05 -12.92 -10.94
N ALA A 25 -7.16 -12.57 -11.57
CA ALA A 25 -7.87 -11.34 -11.33
C ALA A 25 -8.58 -11.46 -9.98
N GLU A 26 -8.37 -10.43 -9.16
CA GLU A 26 -9.34 -9.95 -8.16
C GLU A 26 -9.92 -10.99 -7.18
N PHE A 27 -9.09 -11.46 -6.26
CA PHE A 27 -9.59 -11.64 -4.90
C PHE A 27 -9.65 -10.26 -4.25
N ALA A 28 -10.78 -9.90 -3.65
CA ALA A 28 -11.07 -8.56 -3.15
C ALA A 28 -10.05 -8.12 -2.09
N ASP A 29 -8.93 -7.54 -2.53
CA ASP A 29 -7.91 -6.95 -1.66
C ASP A 29 -8.62 -5.90 -0.80
N ARG A 30 -8.62 -6.05 0.52
CA ARG A 30 -8.97 -4.94 1.41
C ARG A 30 -7.87 -3.89 1.29
N VAL A 31 -8.21 -2.79 0.63
CA VAL A 31 -7.28 -1.70 0.34
C VAL A 31 -7.41 -0.61 1.40
N PHE A 32 -6.41 -0.49 2.26
CA PHE A 32 -6.34 0.61 3.21
C PHE A 32 -5.55 1.77 2.58
N ARG A 33 -6.27 2.85 2.22
CA ARG A 33 -5.71 4.09 1.66
C ARG A 33 -6.36 5.32 2.28
N SER A 34 -5.61 6.40 2.40
CA SER A 34 -6.14 7.71 2.83
C SER A 34 -6.59 8.52 1.60
N PRO A 35 -7.89 8.83 1.43
CA PRO A 35 -8.37 9.66 0.32
C PRO A 35 -7.79 11.08 0.36
N LEU A 36 -7.48 11.58 1.56
CA LEU A 36 -6.86 12.88 1.75
C LEU A 36 -5.43 12.92 1.20
N GLY A 37 -4.68 11.81 1.31
CA GLY A 37 -3.33 11.68 0.75
C GLY A 37 -3.33 11.81 -0.77
N ILE A 38 -4.29 11.18 -1.43
CA ILE A 38 -4.47 11.26 -2.89
C ILE A 38 -4.82 12.70 -3.29
N ALA A 39 -5.79 13.32 -2.63
CA ALA A 39 -6.21 14.69 -2.93
C ALA A 39 -5.05 15.70 -2.78
N SER A 40 -4.28 15.59 -1.69
CA SER A 40 -3.08 16.42 -1.49
C SER A 40 -2.02 16.15 -2.56
N GLY A 41 -1.83 14.89 -2.97
CA GLY A 41 -0.94 14.51 -4.05
C GLY A 41 -1.30 15.16 -5.38
N VAL A 42 -2.56 15.04 -5.80
CA VAL A 42 -3.07 15.66 -7.03
C VAL A 42 -2.90 17.18 -6.97
N PHE A 43 -3.25 17.80 -5.83
CA PHE A 43 -3.08 19.24 -5.66
C PHE A 43 -1.62 19.69 -5.80
N LEU A 44 -0.67 18.96 -5.19
CA LEU A 44 0.76 19.26 -5.33
C LEU A 44 1.27 19.09 -6.76
N LEU A 45 0.79 18.08 -7.48
CA LEU A 45 1.14 17.88 -8.90
C LEU A 45 0.63 19.03 -9.77
N LEU A 46 -0.61 19.49 -9.55
CA LEU A 46 -1.16 20.65 -10.25
C LEU A 46 -0.34 21.91 -9.97
N LEU A 47 0.02 22.15 -8.71
CA LEU A 47 0.84 23.30 -8.33
C LEU A 47 2.24 23.24 -8.94
N ALA A 48 2.88 22.08 -8.93
CA ALA A 48 4.17 21.86 -9.57
C ALA A 48 4.11 22.09 -11.07
N ALA A 49 3.06 21.61 -11.74
CA ALA A 49 2.85 21.82 -13.17
C ALA A 49 2.60 23.30 -13.50
N LEU A 50 1.82 24.02 -12.68
CA LEU A 50 1.57 25.45 -12.85
C LEU A 50 2.87 26.26 -12.74
N PHE A 51 3.66 26.04 -11.68
CA PHE A 51 4.91 26.77 -11.50
C PHE A 51 5.99 26.40 -12.50
N ALA A 52 6.13 25.11 -12.82
CA ALA A 52 7.07 24.68 -13.86
C ALA A 52 6.66 25.21 -15.24
N GLY A 53 5.36 25.19 -15.55
CA GLY A 53 4.81 25.74 -16.79
C GLY A 53 5.06 27.25 -16.92
N ASP A 54 4.81 28.02 -15.86
CA ASP A 54 5.10 29.45 -15.83
C ASP A 54 6.60 29.72 -16.05
N ALA A 55 7.47 29.00 -15.35
CA ALA A 55 8.92 29.10 -15.50
C ALA A 55 9.44 28.63 -16.88
N MET A 56 8.72 27.74 -17.57
CA MET A 56 9.06 27.32 -18.93
C MET A 56 8.63 28.34 -19.98
N VAL A 57 7.50 29.00 -19.80
CA VAL A 57 6.96 29.99 -20.76
C VAL A 57 7.59 31.37 -20.58
N ARG A 58 7.77 31.80 -19.33
CA ARG A 58 8.26 33.15 -18.99
C ARG A 58 9.72 33.18 -18.60
N GLY A 59 10.34 32.02 -18.37
CA GLY A 59 11.71 31.95 -17.89
C GLY A 59 12.73 32.23 -18.98
N GLU A 60 13.66 33.12 -18.70
CA GLU A 60 14.80 33.41 -19.56
C GLU A 60 16.00 32.52 -19.21
N GLY A 61 16.87 32.31 -20.21
CA GLY A 61 18.13 31.57 -20.06
C GLY A 61 17.93 30.12 -19.62
N ARG A 62 18.47 29.77 -18.44
CA ARG A 62 18.48 28.38 -17.92
C ARG A 62 17.24 28.05 -17.07
N SER A 63 16.35 29.01 -16.82
CA SER A 63 15.18 28.83 -15.95
C SER A 63 14.23 27.71 -16.41
N PRO A 64 13.91 27.56 -17.71
CA PRO A 64 13.09 26.45 -18.20
C PRO A 64 13.71 25.06 -17.94
N TRP A 65 15.04 24.95 -18.09
CA TRP A 65 15.76 23.71 -17.84
C TRP A 65 15.79 23.34 -16.36
N ILE A 66 15.92 24.33 -15.48
CA ILE A 66 15.84 24.12 -14.02
C ILE A 66 14.42 23.70 -13.63
N ALA A 67 13.39 24.33 -14.21
CA ALA A 67 11.99 23.96 -13.99
C ALA A 67 11.70 22.52 -14.42
N LEU A 68 12.21 22.12 -15.60
CA LEU A 68 12.08 20.74 -16.10
C LEU A 68 12.80 19.73 -15.19
N ALA A 69 14.03 20.05 -14.75
CA ALA A 69 14.78 19.23 -13.79
C ALA A 69 14.03 19.06 -12.47
N GLY A 70 13.47 20.17 -11.97
CA GLY A 70 12.67 20.22 -10.77
C GLY A 70 11.41 19.37 -10.90
N LEU A 71 10.73 19.40 -12.05
CA LEU A 71 9.54 18.58 -12.30
C LEU A 71 9.89 17.08 -12.36
N LEU A 72 10.99 16.73 -13.05
CA LEU A 72 11.48 15.36 -13.15
C LEU A 72 11.86 14.77 -11.78
N LEU A 73 12.32 15.60 -10.85
CA LEU A 73 12.58 15.23 -9.46
C LEU A 73 11.29 15.19 -8.61
N ALA A 74 10.46 16.23 -8.67
CA ALA A 74 9.35 16.43 -7.76
C ALA A 74 8.18 15.48 -8.05
N VAL A 75 7.82 15.26 -9.32
CA VAL A 75 6.68 14.41 -9.71
C VAL A 75 6.80 12.98 -9.15
N PRO A 76 7.90 12.23 -9.40
CA PRO A 76 8.00 10.87 -8.89
C PRO A 76 7.98 10.83 -7.36
N LEU A 77 8.55 11.83 -6.68
CA LEU A 77 8.52 11.92 -5.21
C LEU A 77 7.10 12.20 -4.69
N ILE A 78 6.38 13.17 -5.26
CA ILE A 78 5.00 13.45 -4.90
C ILE A 78 4.17 12.18 -5.06
N VAL A 79 4.24 11.51 -6.22
CA VAL A 79 3.53 10.25 -6.46
C VAL A 79 3.92 9.17 -5.45
N ALA A 80 5.21 9.01 -5.16
CA ALA A 80 5.72 8.03 -4.22
C ALA A 80 5.18 8.19 -2.81
N PHE A 81 5.07 9.43 -2.32
CA PHE A 81 4.70 9.72 -0.94
C PHE A 81 3.21 9.98 -0.73
N THR A 82 2.46 10.36 -1.78
CA THR A 82 1.05 10.77 -1.63
C THR A 82 0.07 9.76 -2.24
N ILE A 83 0.39 9.21 -3.41
CA ILE A 83 -0.55 8.38 -4.19
C ILE A 83 -0.22 6.88 -4.04
N ARG A 84 1.06 6.54 -4.01
CA ARG A 84 1.53 5.14 -4.03
C ARG A 84 1.35 4.36 -2.73
N PRO A 85 1.47 4.94 -1.52
CA PRO A 85 1.40 4.18 -0.28
C PRO A 85 0.06 3.47 -0.15
N ALA A 86 0.08 2.14 -0.12
CA ALA A 86 -1.13 1.33 -0.01
C ALA A 86 -0.81 -0.03 0.61
N VAL A 87 -1.67 -0.49 1.50
CA VAL A 87 -1.62 -1.85 2.04
C VAL A 87 -2.79 -2.63 1.47
N TYR A 88 -2.49 -3.77 0.86
CA TYR A 88 -3.45 -4.70 0.30
C TYR A 88 -3.37 -5.97 1.13
N ALA A 89 -4.49 -6.36 1.72
CA ALA A 89 -4.62 -7.62 2.42
C ALA A 89 -5.63 -8.50 1.67
N ASN A 90 -5.21 -9.70 1.29
CA ASN A 90 -6.10 -10.74 0.75
C ASN A 90 -5.99 -12.03 1.55
N ASP A 91 -6.64 -13.09 1.10
CA ASP A 91 -6.74 -14.36 1.83
C ASP A 91 -5.43 -15.17 1.84
N HIS A 92 -4.41 -14.74 1.09
CA HIS A 92 -3.16 -15.48 0.90
C HIS A 92 -1.93 -14.71 1.39
N ARG A 93 -1.93 -13.39 1.23
CA ARG A 93 -0.77 -12.54 1.47
C ARG A 93 -1.14 -11.11 1.82
N LEU A 94 -0.25 -10.48 2.56
CA LEU A 94 -0.20 -9.05 2.82
C LEU A 94 0.78 -8.39 1.84
N ARG A 95 0.31 -7.49 0.99
CA ARG A 95 1.15 -6.68 0.09
C ARG A 95 1.23 -5.24 0.58
N ILE A 96 2.41 -4.83 0.99
CA ILE A 96 2.72 -3.48 1.49
C ILE A 96 3.40 -2.70 0.37
N ARG A 97 2.76 -1.67 -0.18
CA ARG A 97 3.38 -0.72 -1.10
C ARG A 97 3.81 0.52 -0.30
N ASN A 98 5.12 0.70 -0.19
CA ASN A 98 5.76 1.89 0.37
C ASN A 98 6.31 2.77 -0.77
N PRO A 99 6.71 4.02 -0.50
CA PRO A 99 7.13 4.98 -1.53
C PRO A 99 8.17 4.44 -2.52
N PHE A 100 9.20 3.75 -2.02
CA PHE A 100 10.31 3.24 -2.84
C PHE A 100 10.40 1.71 -2.92
N ARG A 101 9.52 0.99 -2.22
CA ARG A 101 9.57 -0.48 -2.15
C ARG A 101 8.18 -1.08 -2.03
N SER A 102 7.97 -2.22 -2.67
CA SER A 102 6.79 -3.07 -2.48
C SER A 102 7.23 -4.37 -1.83
N ILE A 103 6.56 -4.76 -0.76
CA ILE A 103 6.87 -5.96 0.03
C ILE A 103 5.64 -6.86 -0.04
N THR A 104 5.84 -8.14 -0.34
CA THR A 104 4.79 -9.16 -0.35
C THR A 104 5.12 -10.19 0.71
N LEU A 105 4.25 -10.32 1.70
CA LEU A 105 4.37 -11.20 2.86
C LEU A 105 3.23 -12.22 2.84
N PRO A 106 3.49 -13.50 2.56
CA PRO A 106 2.50 -14.56 2.76
C PRO A 106 2.12 -14.67 4.24
N TRP A 107 0.85 -14.90 4.58
CA TRP A 107 0.40 -14.86 5.99
C TRP A 107 1.13 -15.87 6.88
N ALA A 108 1.56 -17.02 6.34
CA ALA A 108 2.33 -18.02 7.08
C ALA A 108 3.69 -17.48 7.59
N THR A 109 4.24 -16.45 6.94
CA THR A 109 5.51 -15.82 7.33
C THR A 109 5.34 -14.71 8.37
N VAL A 110 4.10 -14.27 8.62
CA VAL A 110 3.79 -13.17 9.55
C VAL A 110 3.71 -13.73 10.97
N ALA A 111 4.52 -13.17 11.87
CA ALA A 111 4.54 -13.54 13.29
C ALA A 111 3.64 -12.61 14.13
N ASP A 112 3.75 -11.30 13.91
CA ASP A 112 2.97 -10.30 14.64
C ASP A 112 2.89 -9.01 13.82
N ILE A 113 1.85 -8.22 14.07
CA ILE A 113 1.66 -6.89 13.48
C ILE A 113 1.47 -5.92 14.64
N ARG A 114 2.30 -4.89 14.75
CA ARG A 114 2.26 -3.92 15.87
C ARG A 114 2.04 -2.51 15.37
N ALA A 115 1.21 -1.75 16.09
CA ALA A 115 1.13 -0.30 15.98
C ALA A 115 1.78 0.36 17.21
N GLY A 116 3.08 0.64 17.08
CA GLY A 116 3.84 1.43 18.06
C GLY A 116 3.80 2.91 17.71
N TYR A 117 4.97 3.48 17.43
CA TYR A 117 5.11 4.79 16.79
C TYR A 117 4.99 4.74 15.26
N SER A 118 5.16 3.55 14.69
CA SER A 118 4.86 3.23 13.29
C SER A 118 4.15 1.88 13.24
N SER A 119 3.38 1.63 12.18
CA SER A 119 2.78 0.32 11.95
C SER A 119 3.85 -0.60 11.34
N GLU A 120 4.14 -1.72 12.01
CA GLU A 120 5.21 -2.65 11.66
C GLU A 120 4.70 -4.09 11.62
N VAL A 121 5.14 -4.86 10.62
CA VAL A 121 4.94 -6.31 10.53
C VAL A 121 6.24 -7.00 10.86
N PHE A 122 6.16 -7.99 11.74
CA PHE A 122 7.23 -8.89 12.12
C PHE A 122 7.03 -10.22 11.43
N THR A 123 8.11 -10.75 10.86
CA THR A 123 8.13 -12.09 10.28
C THR A 123 8.60 -13.12 11.30
N GLN A 124 8.28 -14.39 11.06
CA GLN A 124 8.75 -15.52 11.87
C GLN A 124 10.29 -15.61 11.91
N GLU A 125 10.96 -15.15 10.84
CA GLU A 125 12.41 -15.06 10.72
C GLU A 125 13.02 -13.85 11.45
N GLY A 126 12.20 -13.03 12.13
CA GLY A 126 12.65 -11.86 12.87
C GLY A 126 12.88 -10.60 12.04
N ALA A 127 12.63 -10.63 10.72
CA ALA A 127 12.68 -9.43 9.90
C ALA A 127 11.48 -8.51 10.17
N LYS A 128 11.70 -7.19 10.09
CA LYS A 128 10.71 -6.14 10.33
C LYS A 128 10.43 -5.29 9.09
N TYR A 129 9.15 -5.02 8.84
CA TYR A 129 8.72 -4.21 7.69
C TYR A 129 7.73 -3.12 8.14
N GLN A 130 8.04 -1.86 7.81
CA GLN A 130 7.16 -0.72 8.11
C GLN A 130 6.04 -0.55 7.08
N LEU A 131 4.85 -0.19 7.56
CA LEU A 131 3.63 0.04 6.80
C LEU A 131 3.35 1.54 6.77
N TRP A 132 3.74 2.21 5.69
CA TRP A 132 3.60 3.67 5.56
C TRP A 132 2.16 4.12 5.31
N ALA A 133 1.33 3.25 4.73
CA ALA A 133 -0.04 3.59 4.35
C ALA A 133 -1.03 3.54 5.52
N VAL A 134 -0.63 2.96 6.66
CA VAL A 134 -1.48 2.86 7.86
C VAL A 134 -1.13 4.05 8.78
N PRO A 135 -1.95 5.12 8.80
CA PRO A 135 -1.60 6.34 9.50
C PRO A 135 -1.61 6.12 11.01
N VAL A 136 -0.48 6.31 11.70
CA VAL A 136 -0.43 6.31 13.17
C VAL A 136 -1.04 7.59 13.73
N SER A 137 -2.28 7.52 14.22
CA SER A 137 -2.99 8.70 14.70
C SER A 137 -2.65 9.01 16.18
N LEU A 138 -1.43 9.50 16.45
CA LEU A 138 -1.02 9.95 17.79
C LEU A 138 -1.97 11.02 18.38
N ARG A 139 -2.49 11.92 17.53
CA ARG A 139 -3.50 12.92 17.91
C ARG A 139 -4.83 12.30 18.33
N GLN A 140 -5.18 11.17 17.74
CA GLN A 140 -6.44 10.49 18.06
C GLN A 140 -6.31 9.58 19.27
N ARG A 141 -5.14 8.96 19.52
CA ARG A 141 -4.84 8.34 20.83
C ARG A 141 -4.98 9.36 21.97
N LYS A 142 -4.48 10.60 21.79
CA LYS A 142 -4.67 11.68 22.78
C LYS A 142 -6.15 12.08 22.94
N LYS A 143 -6.95 12.04 21.86
CA LYS A 143 -8.41 12.31 21.91
C LYS A 143 -9.18 11.17 22.59
N ALA A 144 -8.84 9.91 22.30
CA ALA A 144 -9.42 8.72 22.90
C ALA A 144 -9.10 8.64 24.39
N ALA A 145 -7.84 8.88 24.79
CA ALA A 145 -7.44 8.97 26.20
C ALA A 145 -8.19 10.08 26.96
N ARG A 146 -8.40 11.24 26.34
CA ARG A 146 -9.21 12.33 26.93
C ARG A 146 -10.70 11.95 27.06
N LYS A 147 -11.26 11.23 26.10
CA LYS A 147 -12.66 10.77 26.15
C LYS A 147 -12.84 9.67 27.21
N ALA A 148 -11.90 8.73 27.30
CA ALA A 148 -11.87 7.70 28.34
C ALA A 148 -11.71 8.29 29.75
N ALA A 149 -10.82 9.28 29.90
CA ALA A 149 -10.64 9.99 31.17
C ALA A 149 -11.91 10.77 31.59
N ARG A 150 -12.69 11.30 30.64
CA ARG A 150 -13.99 11.93 30.93
C ARG A 150 -15.05 10.90 31.33
N ALA A 151 -15.14 9.79 30.59
CA ALA A 151 -16.06 8.71 30.92
C ALA A 151 -15.79 8.08 32.30
N SER A 152 -14.52 7.98 32.73
CA SER A 152 -14.17 7.52 34.09
C SER A 152 -14.51 8.54 35.19
N GLN A 153 -14.69 9.82 34.84
CA GLN A 153 -15.09 10.87 35.78
C GLN A 153 -16.63 10.97 35.87
N ASP A 154 -17.35 10.62 34.80
CA ASP A 154 -18.82 10.64 34.74
C ASP A 154 -19.48 9.39 35.39
N ASP A 155 -18.74 8.30 35.66
CA ASP A 155 -19.25 7.15 36.45
C ASP A 155 -18.34 6.77 37.64
N PRO A 156 -18.33 7.56 38.73
CA PRO A 156 -17.57 7.26 39.95
C PRO A 156 -18.10 6.07 40.76
N HIS A 157 -19.31 5.58 40.45
CA HIS A 157 -20.03 4.59 41.26
C HIS A 157 -20.22 3.24 40.58
N GLY A 158 -19.62 3.03 39.40
CA GLY A 158 -19.58 1.72 38.71
C GLY A 158 -20.95 1.17 38.38
N ARG A 159 -21.94 2.04 38.13
CA ARG A 159 -23.33 1.63 37.88
C ARG A 159 -23.61 1.38 36.41
N THR A 160 -22.71 1.78 35.52
CA THR A 160 -22.80 1.43 34.10
C THR A 160 -22.33 -0.01 33.91
N SER A 161 -23.28 -0.88 33.54
CA SER A 161 -23.09 -2.28 33.20
C SER A 161 -21.79 -2.53 32.40
N THR A 162 -21.05 -3.56 32.80
CA THR A 162 -19.90 -4.14 32.07
C THR A 162 -20.27 -4.79 30.73
N THR A 163 -21.51 -4.62 30.26
CA THR A 163 -21.88 -4.78 28.85
C THR A 163 -21.70 -3.48 28.10
N ALA A 164 -20.55 -2.81 28.29
CA ALA A 164 -20.08 -1.81 27.35
C ALA A 164 -19.91 -2.54 26.01
N ASP A 165 -20.94 -2.41 25.18
CA ASP A 165 -21.13 -3.02 23.88
C ASP A 165 -19.78 -3.14 23.16
N VAL A 166 -19.45 -4.32 22.63
CA VAL A 166 -18.23 -4.54 21.84
C VAL A 166 -18.16 -3.53 20.70
N ARG A 167 -19.31 -3.02 20.24
CA ARG A 167 -19.41 -1.90 19.28
C ARG A 167 -18.92 -0.56 19.82
N ASP A 168 -19.09 -0.29 21.12
CA ASP A 168 -18.65 0.95 21.76
C ASP A 168 -17.15 0.93 22.12
N SER A 169 -16.56 -0.25 22.35
CA SER A 169 -15.09 -0.39 22.45
C SER A 169 -14.40 -0.21 21.08
N ALA A 170 -15.03 -0.70 19.99
CA ALA A 170 -14.62 -0.39 18.62
C ALA A 170 -14.75 1.11 18.29
N SER A 171 -15.80 1.79 18.78
CA SER A 171 -16.01 3.23 18.62
C SER A 171 -14.95 4.10 19.35
N ARG A 172 -14.33 3.55 20.40
CA ARG A 172 -13.28 4.20 21.22
C ARG A 172 -11.87 3.94 20.71
N THR A 173 -11.69 2.94 19.85
CA THR A 173 -10.40 2.56 19.26
C THR A 173 -10.14 3.49 18.07
N ALA A 174 -8.92 4.03 17.97
CA ALA A 174 -8.59 4.87 16.82
C ALA A 174 -8.77 4.04 15.52
N PRO A 175 -9.30 4.59 14.41
CA PRO A 175 -9.47 3.86 13.14
C PRO A 175 -8.21 3.11 12.67
N THR A 176 -7.03 3.60 13.05
CA THR A 176 -5.74 2.94 12.87
C THR A 176 -5.56 1.68 13.70
N ASP A 177 -5.87 1.73 15.00
CA ASP A 177 -5.74 0.59 15.90
C ASP A 177 -6.76 -0.50 15.50
N GLN A 178 -7.92 -0.10 14.95
CA GLN A 178 -8.88 -1.03 14.34
C GLN A 178 -8.34 -1.66 13.05
N THR A 179 -7.70 -0.88 12.16
CA THR A 179 -7.04 -1.43 10.96
C THR A 179 -5.97 -2.48 11.32
N VAL A 180 -5.20 -2.26 12.39
CA VAL A 180 -4.21 -3.23 12.85
C VAL A 180 -4.85 -4.46 13.49
N ALA A 181 -5.96 -4.29 14.22
CA ALA A 181 -6.74 -5.40 14.74
C ALA A 181 -7.30 -6.28 13.60
N ASP A 182 -7.90 -5.66 12.57
CA ASP A 182 -8.42 -6.36 11.39
C ASP A 182 -7.30 -7.14 10.67
N LEU A 183 -6.10 -6.55 10.54
CA LEU A 183 -4.95 -7.21 9.93
C LEU A 183 -4.44 -8.40 10.77
N ARG A 184 -4.51 -8.31 12.11
CA ARG A 184 -4.16 -9.43 13.00
C ARG A 184 -5.17 -10.57 12.90
N GLU A 185 -6.45 -10.23 12.81
CA GLU A 185 -7.51 -11.22 12.61
C GLU A 185 -7.36 -11.93 11.26
N LEU A 186 -7.06 -11.20 10.19
CA LEU A 186 -6.77 -11.82 8.89
C LEU A 186 -5.53 -12.72 8.94
N ALA A 187 -4.49 -12.32 9.68
CA ALA A 187 -3.29 -13.13 9.87
C ALA A 187 -3.60 -14.45 10.59
N SER A 188 -4.38 -14.41 11.69
CA SER A 188 -4.72 -15.62 12.45
C SER A 188 -5.62 -16.56 11.66
N LEU A 189 -6.58 -16.03 10.90
CA LEU A 189 -7.49 -16.83 10.06
C LEU A 189 -6.75 -17.55 8.93
N HIS A 190 -5.76 -16.91 8.31
CA HIS A 190 -5.10 -17.43 7.12
C HIS A 190 -3.73 -18.07 7.37
N ALA A 191 -3.20 -18.04 8.59
CA ALA A 191 -1.90 -18.61 8.94
C ALA A 191 -1.76 -20.10 8.55
N GLY A 192 -2.85 -20.89 8.68
CA GLY A 192 -2.86 -22.32 8.37
C GLY A 192 -3.16 -22.66 6.89
N ASN A 193 -3.53 -21.69 6.06
CA ASN A 193 -3.99 -21.95 4.70
C ASN A 193 -2.82 -22.35 3.79
N PRO A 194 -2.90 -23.45 3.01
CA PRO A 194 -1.88 -23.82 2.03
C PRO A 194 -1.52 -22.69 1.06
N GLY A 195 -2.52 -21.89 0.65
CA GLY A 195 -2.32 -20.74 -0.25
C GLY A 195 -1.61 -19.54 0.42
N ALA A 196 -1.43 -19.57 1.73
CA ALA A 196 -0.74 -18.53 2.49
C ALA A 196 0.75 -18.83 2.74
N ARG A 197 1.26 -19.94 2.19
CA ARG A 197 2.67 -20.31 2.23
C ARG A 197 3.43 -19.67 1.08
N GLY A 198 4.68 -19.26 1.32
CA GLY A 198 5.57 -18.76 0.29
C GLY A 198 6.70 -17.92 0.87
N GLU A 199 7.51 -17.36 -0.03
CA GLU A 199 8.65 -16.52 0.34
C GLU A 199 8.28 -15.03 0.41
N VAL A 200 8.96 -14.32 1.30
CA VAL A 200 8.91 -12.87 1.39
C VAL A 200 9.56 -12.26 0.14
N ARG A 201 8.81 -11.43 -0.59
CA ARG A 201 9.34 -10.75 -1.79
C ARG A 201 9.42 -9.25 -1.60
N VAL A 202 10.61 -8.69 -1.79
CA VAL A 202 10.85 -7.25 -1.76
C VAL A 202 11.21 -6.77 -3.16
N ARG A 203 10.45 -5.80 -3.69
CA ARG A 203 10.67 -5.19 -5.01
C ARG A 203 10.90 -3.70 -4.88
N TRP A 204 12.00 -3.22 -5.44
CA TRP A 204 12.30 -1.79 -5.51
C TRP A 204 11.49 -1.11 -6.62
N ALA A 205 11.18 0.15 -6.38
CA ALA A 205 10.41 1.00 -7.27
C ALA A 205 11.33 1.78 -8.21
N PHE A 206 12.02 1.09 -9.11
CA PHE A 206 12.95 1.77 -10.03
C PHE A 206 12.23 2.77 -10.94
N GLU A 207 10.94 2.58 -11.18
CA GLU A 207 10.08 3.54 -11.89
C GLU A 207 9.94 4.90 -11.19
N ILE A 208 10.27 4.98 -9.90
CA ILE A 208 10.28 6.22 -9.11
C ILE A 208 11.70 6.67 -8.83
N ILE A 209 12.56 5.72 -8.43
CA ILE A 209 13.93 6.02 -8.04
C ILE A 209 14.72 6.56 -9.22
N ALA A 210 14.62 5.91 -10.40
CA ALA A 210 15.38 6.32 -11.57
C ALA A 210 15.07 7.76 -12.03
N PRO A 211 13.80 8.16 -12.26
CA PRO A 211 13.51 9.54 -12.64
C PRO A 211 13.84 10.55 -11.54
N ALA A 212 13.61 10.21 -10.26
CA ALA A 212 13.97 11.09 -9.15
C ALA A 212 15.49 11.34 -9.09
N VAL A 213 16.30 10.27 -9.22
CA VAL A 213 17.77 10.39 -9.25
C VAL A 213 18.24 11.16 -10.49
N ALA A 214 17.66 10.88 -11.66
CA ALA A 214 17.99 11.61 -12.89
C ALA A 214 17.68 13.12 -12.76
N GLY A 215 16.49 13.46 -12.26
CA GLY A 215 16.09 14.85 -12.00
C GLY A 215 17.01 15.54 -10.99
N LEU A 216 17.39 14.84 -9.91
CA LEU A 216 18.32 15.35 -8.91
C LEU A 216 19.70 15.65 -9.52
N LEU A 217 20.27 14.69 -10.25
CA LEU A 217 21.58 14.86 -10.90
C LEU A 217 21.56 16.02 -11.89
N LEU A 218 20.52 16.10 -12.72
CA LEU A 218 20.39 17.17 -13.71
C LEU A 218 20.27 18.54 -13.02
N LEU A 219 19.51 18.64 -11.93
CA LEU A 219 19.37 19.86 -11.14
C LEU A 219 20.69 20.26 -10.48
N VAL A 220 21.43 19.32 -9.91
CA VAL A 220 22.77 19.55 -9.35
C VAL A 220 23.74 20.05 -10.42
N ILE A 221 23.78 19.42 -11.60
CA ILE A 221 24.66 19.83 -12.70
C ILE A 221 24.32 21.26 -13.15
N LEU A 222 23.04 21.59 -13.33
CA LEU A 222 22.61 22.92 -13.77
C LEU A 222 22.95 24.02 -12.75
N ILE A 223 22.92 23.71 -11.46
CA ILE A 223 23.27 24.66 -10.39
C ILE A 223 24.79 24.77 -10.23
N ALA A 224 25.53 23.67 -10.30
CA ALA A 224 26.97 23.63 -10.10
C ALA A 224 27.77 24.17 -11.30
N THR A 225 27.24 24.03 -12.51
CA THR A 225 27.82 24.60 -13.74
C THR A 225 27.36 26.04 -14.01
N ARG A 226 27.03 26.77 -12.94
CA ARG A 226 26.68 28.19 -13.00
C ARG A 226 27.92 29.06 -13.20
#